data_AF-A0A9N9DB93-F1
#
_entry.id   AF-A0A9N9DB93-F1
#
_cell.length_a   1.000
_cell.length_b   1.000
_cell.length_c   1.000
_cell.angle_alpha   90.00
_cell.angle_beta   90.00
_cell.angle_gamma   90.00
#
_symmetry.space_group_name_H-M   'P 1'
#
loop_
_entity.id
_entity.type
_entity.pdbx_description
1 polymer ?
#
loop_
_entity_poly.entity_id
_entity_poly.type
_entity_poly.pdbx_seq_one_letter_code
_entity_poly.pdbx_strand_id
1 'polypeptide(L)'
;MSLSNVPSQKDPVEFNGVISQPYEIFYMKSENHNIQIDSSLIKSLNIFSKSLQMYIKKYNIKDFDYSKFGRIKNIGGGGSARVFSAICHGKKYALKNLNNYLFMDKKTFKKLCSELKHLAKTHHPNIIKLYGTSRDPLTGGFMLVLQFANGGTLREYLQNKHSNELFKIKWAELIRIAKEITDGLNYLHSKNIIHLDLHSKNILINNGKALIADFGISKNLDDITSSSTTTQGVVAYTDPQYLLNGKEFKRNKKSDVYSLGVLFWELTSGVPPFRNLTSMKKMLEIANNNREKIITGTPKNYSSLFERCWSSDPNQRPTVDKILVELEKLSLEIKVKFIKNNIQNSNKRF
;
A
#
# COMPACT_ATOMS: atom_id res chain seq x y z
N MET A 1 33.80 33.57 60.60
CA MET A 1 33.57 34.43 59.41
C MET A 1 33.21 33.50 58.26
N SER A 2 31.93 33.11 58.12
CA SER A 2 30.79 33.87 57.55
C SER A 2 30.64 33.54 56.05
N LEU A 3 29.69 32.64 55.71
CA LEU A 3 28.33 32.92 55.19
C LEU A 3 28.36 33.10 53.66
N SER A 4 27.96 32.07 52.89
CA SER A 4 26.60 31.84 52.33
C SER A 4 26.25 32.74 51.14
N ASN A 5 25.96 32.14 49.97
CA ASN A 5 24.71 32.33 49.19
C ASN A 5 24.85 31.97 47.70
N VAL A 6 23.95 31.10 47.26
CA VAL A 6 23.32 31.00 45.92
C VAL A 6 21.89 31.60 46.12
N PRO A 7 21.10 32.11 45.15
CA PRO A 7 21.14 32.08 43.66
C PRO A 7 20.83 33.44 42.96
N SER A 8 20.87 33.47 41.62
CA SER A 8 19.83 34.21 40.88
C SER A 8 19.47 33.51 39.56
N GLN A 9 18.25 33.00 39.51
CA GLN A 9 17.49 32.75 38.29
C GLN A 9 17.48 34.01 37.42
N LYS A 10 17.63 33.85 36.10
CA LYS A 10 16.99 34.72 35.12
C LYS A 10 16.00 33.86 34.35
N ASP A 11 14.77 34.34 34.33
CA ASP A 11 13.58 33.73 33.76
C ASP A 11 13.70 33.39 32.26
N PRO A 12 12.89 32.45 31.76
CA PRO A 12 12.82 32.10 30.34
C PRO A 12 12.33 33.29 29.52
N VAL A 13 13.05 33.60 28.44
CA VAL A 13 12.59 34.56 27.42
C VAL A 13 11.36 33.97 26.73
N GLU A 14 10.24 34.66 26.87
CA GLU A 14 9.00 34.42 26.13
C GLU A 14 9.24 34.49 24.61
N PHE A 15 8.87 33.43 23.89
CA PHE A 15 8.71 33.48 22.44
C PHE A 15 7.33 34.05 22.11
N ASN A 16 7.26 35.38 22.00
CA ASN A 16 6.20 36.08 21.27
C ASN A 16 6.72 36.38 19.86
N GLY A 17 6.17 35.71 18.83
CA GLY A 17 6.62 35.96 17.46
C GLY A 17 6.00 35.06 16.39
N VAL A 18 4.75 35.39 16.03
CA VAL A 18 4.09 35.27 14.71
C VAL A 18 4.76 34.42 13.61
N ILE A 19 3.99 33.43 13.13
CA ILE A 19 4.21 32.64 11.92
C ILE A 19 4.09 33.51 10.66
N SER A 20 5.11 33.56 9.79
CA SER A 20 4.94 33.71 8.32
C SER A 20 6.24 33.59 7.49
N GLN A 21 6.29 32.60 6.58
CA GLN A 21 7.19 32.42 5.40
C GLN A 21 8.63 31.86 5.58
N PRO A 22 9.31 31.39 4.51
CA PRO A 22 9.24 30.04 3.93
C PRO A 22 10.50 29.18 4.21
N TYR A 23 10.29 28.02 4.84
CA TYR A 23 11.14 26.81 4.83
C TYR A 23 12.67 27.00 4.69
N GLU A 24 13.31 27.52 5.74
CA GLU A 24 14.73 27.27 5.94
C GLU A 24 14.96 25.80 6.32
N ILE A 25 15.86 25.15 5.59
CA ILE A 25 16.32 23.80 5.89
C ILE A 25 17.11 23.88 7.20
N PHE A 26 16.55 23.35 8.29
CA PHE A 26 17.26 23.26 9.56
C PHE A 26 18.54 22.46 9.37
N TYR A 27 19.69 23.13 9.55
CA TYR A 27 20.97 22.49 9.73
C TYR A 27 20.91 21.63 11.00
N MET A 28 20.84 20.31 10.88
CA MET A 28 21.15 19.43 12.01
C MET A 28 22.65 19.52 12.29
N LYS A 29 23.06 20.43 13.18
CA LYS A 29 24.29 20.24 13.95
C LYS A 29 23.96 19.25 15.06
N SER A 30 24.08 17.95 14.81
CA SER A 30 24.33 17.02 15.91
C SER A 30 25.77 17.25 16.34
N GLU A 31 25.98 17.66 17.59
CA GLU A 31 27.31 17.70 18.20
C GLU A 31 27.99 16.34 17.92
N ASN A 32 29.10 16.41 17.18
CA ASN A 32 30.02 15.34 16.76
C ASN A 32 29.93 14.74 15.35
N HIS A 33 29.06 15.17 14.42
CA HIS A 33 29.26 14.87 12.99
C HIS A 33 28.79 16.01 12.08
N ASN A 34 29.73 16.78 11.52
CA ASN A 34 29.47 17.74 10.43
C ASN A 34 29.09 16.97 9.15
N ILE A 35 27.79 16.78 8.91
CA ILE A 35 27.30 16.34 7.61
C ILE A 35 27.28 17.57 6.69
N GLN A 36 28.27 17.70 5.82
CA GLN A 36 28.29 18.72 4.78
C GLN A 36 27.26 18.34 3.71
N ILE A 37 26.08 18.99 3.74
CA ILE A 37 25.02 18.74 2.76
C ILE A 37 25.38 19.45 1.46
N ASP A 38 25.52 18.69 0.36
CA ASP A 38 25.83 19.21 -0.96
C ASP A 38 24.75 20.20 -1.45
N SER A 39 25.19 21.36 -1.93
CA SER A 39 24.37 22.38 -2.59
C SER A 39 23.46 21.84 -3.71
N SER A 40 23.91 20.80 -4.42
CA SER A 40 23.15 20.14 -5.49
C SER A 40 21.92 19.37 -4.96
N LEU A 41 22.06 18.78 -3.76
CA LEU A 41 21.02 18.06 -3.04
C LEU A 41 19.93 19.04 -2.59
N ILE A 42 20.33 20.18 -2.03
CA ILE A 42 19.44 21.26 -1.59
C ILE A 42 18.61 21.80 -2.77
N LYS A 43 19.25 22.04 -3.93
CA LYS A 43 18.55 22.48 -5.14
C LYS A 43 17.50 21.47 -5.61
N SER A 44 17.83 20.18 -5.57
CA SER A 44 16.92 19.09 -5.95
C SER A 44 15.71 18.98 -5.01
N LEU A 45 15.94 19.07 -3.70
CA LEU A 45 14.88 19.07 -2.68
C LEU A 45 13.93 20.25 -2.83
N ASN A 46 14.46 21.43 -3.18
CA ASN A 46 13.65 22.62 -3.44
C ASN A 46 12.75 22.45 -4.68
N ILE A 47 13.26 21.83 -5.75
CA ILE A 47 12.47 21.52 -6.96
C ILE A 47 11.35 20.53 -6.64
N PHE A 48 11.65 19.48 -5.88
CA PHE A 48 10.69 18.46 -5.46
C PHE A 48 9.60 19.04 -4.54
N SER A 49 9.99 19.86 -3.56
CA SER A 49 9.05 20.53 -2.66
C SER A 49 8.09 21.46 -3.42
N LYS A 50 8.61 22.28 -4.35
CA LYS A 50 7.78 23.16 -5.20
C LYS A 50 6.79 22.35 -6.04
N SER A 51 7.27 21.27 -6.66
CA SER A 51 6.42 20.39 -7.47
C SER A 51 5.29 19.78 -6.63
N LEU A 52 5.57 19.23 -5.45
CA LEU A 52 4.52 18.70 -4.56
C LEU A 52 3.53 19.77 -4.11
N GLN A 53 4.00 20.96 -3.76
CA GLN A 53 3.11 22.08 -3.41
C GLN A 53 2.16 22.44 -4.56
N MET A 54 2.61 22.37 -5.81
CA MET A 54 1.73 22.55 -6.97
C MET A 54 0.65 21.46 -7.04
N TYR A 55 0.99 20.20 -6.79
CA TYR A 55 -0.01 19.11 -6.73
C TYR A 55 -1.00 19.32 -5.57
N ILE A 56 -0.51 19.67 -4.38
CA ILE A 56 -1.35 19.95 -3.20
C ILE A 56 -2.37 21.05 -3.50
N LYS A 57 -1.91 22.17 -4.08
CA LYS A 57 -2.80 23.27 -4.49
C LYS A 57 -3.77 22.84 -5.59
N LYS A 58 -3.27 22.18 -6.65
CA LYS A 58 -4.09 21.74 -7.79
C LYS A 58 -5.24 20.84 -7.39
N TYR A 59 -5.04 19.96 -6.42
CA TYR A 59 -6.06 19.02 -5.96
C TYR A 59 -6.76 19.44 -4.66
N ASN A 60 -6.55 20.69 -4.21
CA ASN A 60 -7.09 21.22 -2.96
C ASN A 60 -6.87 20.28 -1.75
N ILE A 61 -5.67 19.71 -1.66
CA ILE A 61 -5.31 18.76 -0.61
C ILE A 61 -5.02 19.56 0.66
N LYS A 62 -5.69 19.20 1.76
CA LYS A 62 -5.51 19.86 3.05
C LYS A 62 -4.09 19.63 3.58
N ASP A 63 -3.45 20.68 4.04
CA ASP A 63 -2.20 20.57 4.79
C ASP A 63 -2.50 20.53 6.30
N PHE A 64 -1.99 19.51 6.98
CA PHE A 64 -2.14 19.32 8.41
C PHE A 64 -0.88 19.80 9.11
N ASP A 65 -1.07 20.60 10.16
CA ASP A 65 0.00 20.95 11.09
C ASP A 65 0.40 19.71 11.91
N TYR A 66 1.66 19.30 11.78
CA TYR A 66 2.18 18.10 12.44
C TYR A 66 2.05 18.17 13.96
N SER A 67 2.21 19.37 14.54
CA SER A 67 2.17 19.58 15.99
C SER A 67 0.83 19.20 16.63
N LYS A 68 -0.24 19.16 15.82
CA LYS A 68 -1.60 18.77 16.26
C LYS A 68 -1.80 17.26 16.34
N PHE A 69 -0.83 16.46 15.90
CA PHE A 69 -0.87 15.00 16.03
C PHE A 69 -0.27 14.54 17.36
N GLY A 70 -1.08 13.88 18.18
CA GLY A 70 -0.67 13.23 19.41
C GLY A 70 -0.70 11.70 19.34
N ARG A 71 -0.18 11.05 20.39
CA ARG A 71 -0.18 9.58 20.57
C ARG A 71 0.39 8.83 19.36
N ILE A 72 1.48 9.36 18.81
CA ILE A 72 2.13 8.84 17.61
C ILE A 72 2.78 7.48 17.94
N LYS A 73 2.48 6.46 17.14
CA LYS A 73 3.06 5.12 17.27
C LYS A 73 3.44 4.58 15.90
N ASN A 74 4.63 4.00 15.76
CA ASN A 74 4.98 3.27 14.56
C ASN A 74 4.10 2.01 14.46
N ILE A 75 3.42 1.84 13.33
CA ILE A 75 2.49 0.73 13.08
C ILE A 75 2.92 -0.12 11.88
N GLY A 76 4.03 0.22 11.24
CA GLY A 76 4.52 -0.51 10.08
C GLY A 76 5.63 0.24 9.37
N GLY A 77 6.47 -0.50 8.69
CA GLY A 77 7.52 0.07 7.86
C GLY A 77 8.06 -0.98 6.90
N GLY A 78 8.29 -0.57 5.66
CA GLY A 78 8.96 -1.37 4.64
C GLY A 78 10.14 -0.61 4.04
N GLY A 79 10.76 -1.18 3.01
CA GLY A 79 11.91 -0.57 2.33
C GLY A 79 11.63 0.82 1.72
N SER A 80 10.36 1.21 1.55
CA SER A 80 9.96 2.43 0.86
C SER A 80 9.30 3.51 1.73
N ALA A 81 8.77 3.14 2.91
CA ALA A 81 8.03 4.07 3.78
C ALA A 81 7.93 3.55 5.22
N ARG A 82 7.76 4.47 6.17
CA ARG A 82 7.33 4.20 7.55
C ARG A 82 5.92 4.73 7.74
N VAL A 83 5.09 4.01 8.48
CA VAL A 83 3.71 4.38 8.75
C VAL A 83 3.50 4.49 10.25
N PHE A 84 2.96 5.63 10.68
CA PHE A 84 2.64 5.90 12.07
C PHE A 84 1.13 6.03 12.25
N SER A 85 0.57 5.52 13.34
CA SER A 85 -0.76 5.94 13.77
C SER A 85 -0.65 7.21 14.60
N ALA A 86 -1.56 8.16 14.42
CA ALA A 86 -1.62 9.37 15.23
C ALA A 86 -3.06 9.82 15.45
N ILE A 87 -3.31 10.62 16.50
CA ILE A 87 -4.63 11.20 16.79
C ILE A 87 -4.54 12.72 16.62
N CYS A 88 -5.49 13.30 15.88
CA CYS A 88 -5.60 14.73 15.66
C CYS A 88 -7.08 15.13 15.73
N HIS A 89 -7.40 16.11 16.58
CA HIS A 89 -8.78 16.53 16.89
C HIS A 89 -9.72 15.35 17.19
N GLY A 90 -9.30 14.42 18.06
CA GLY A 90 -10.09 13.25 18.45
C GLY A 90 -10.20 12.13 17.41
N LYS A 91 -9.71 12.33 16.17
CA LYS A 91 -9.76 11.33 15.09
C LYS A 91 -8.39 10.67 14.89
N LYS A 92 -8.39 9.37 14.65
CA LYS A 92 -7.19 8.57 14.38
C LYS A 92 -6.86 8.54 12.87
N TYR A 93 -5.59 8.72 12.54
CA TYR A 93 -5.04 8.77 11.18
C TYR A 93 -3.83 7.85 11.05
N ALA A 94 -3.49 7.51 9.81
CA ALA A 94 -2.22 6.91 9.44
C ALA A 94 -1.34 7.97 8.73
N LEU A 95 -0.14 8.20 9.24
CA LEU A 95 0.87 9.08 8.67
C LEU A 95 1.90 8.23 7.92
N LYS A 96 1.86 8.24 6.59
CA LYS A 96 2.84 7.54 5.75
C LYS A 96 3.98 8.51 5.43
N ASN A 97 5.13 8.28 6.06
CA ASN A 97 6.37 9.00 5.82
C ASN A 97 7.19 8.26 4.76
N LEU A 98 7.70 9.00 3.76
CA LEU A 98 8.63 8.43 2.79
C LEU A 98 10.03 8.50 3.35
N ASN A 99 10.67 7.34 3.47
CA ASN A 99 12.00 7.26 4.01
C ASN A 99 12.96 8.11 3.16
N ASN A 100 13.85 8.83 3.85
CA ASN A 100 15.02 9.47 3.25
C ASN A 100 14.70 10.60 2.25
N TYR A 101 13.80 11.53 2.62
CA TYR A 101 13.50 12.71 1.80
C TYR A 101 14.77 13.43 1.32
N LEU A 102 15.77 13.58 2.20
CA LEU A 102 17.03 14.25 1.89
C LEU A 102 17.82 13.59 0.75
N PHE A 103 17.68 12.28 0.53
CA PHE A 103 18.36 11.53 -0.53
C PHE A 103 17.38 10.95 -1.55
N MET A 104 16.20 11.57 -1.69
CA MET A 104 15.16 11.08 -2.59
C MET A 104 15.61 11.20 -4.05
N ASP A 105 15.63 10.08 -4.78
CA ASP A 105 15.89 10.09 -6.21
C ASP A 105 14.64 10.53 -7.03
N LYS A 106 14.86 10.93 -8.28
CA LYS A 106 13.78 11.36 -9.20
C LYS A 106 12.70 10.28 -9.36
N LYS A 107 13.08 8.99 -9.29
CA LYS A 107 12.16 7.85 -9.45
C LYS A 107 11.20 7.76 -8.27
N THR A 108 11.70 7.85 -7.05
CA THR A 108 10.93 7.81 -5.79
C THR A 108 10.04 9.04 -5.69
N PHE A 109 10.54 10.21 -6.09
CA PHE A 109 9.73 11.42 -6.17
C PHE A 109 8.56 11.30 -7.16
N LYS A 110 8.79 10.73 -8.36
CA LYS A 110 7.73 10.49 -9.35
C LYS A 110 6.67 9.52 -8.82
N LYS A 111 7.08 8.49 -8.07
CA LYS A 111 6.16 7.54 -7.42
C LYS A 111 5.26 8.24 -6.39
N LEU A 112 5.83 9.09 -5.54
CA LEU A 112 5.07 9.88 -4.57
C LEU A 112 4.05 10.80 -5.25
N CYS A 113 4.48 11.55 -6.27
CA CYS A 113 3.59 12.44 -7.01
C CYS A 113 2.45 11.65 -7.67
N SER A 114 2.74 10.46 -8.20
CA SER A 114 1.75 9.55 -8.76
C SER A 114 0.76 9.06 -7.69
N GLU A 115 1.25 8.62 -6.53
CA GLU A 115 0.43 8.16 -5.41
C GLU A 115 -0.50 9.29 -4.93
N LEU A 116 0.04 10.50 -4.73
CA LEU A 116 -0.75 11.67 -4.34
C LEU A 116 -1.81 12.02 -5.39
N LYS A 117 -1.45 12.05 -6.68
CA LYS A 117 -2.36 12.32 -7.80
C LYS A 117 -3.52 11.32 -7.85
N HIS A 118 -3.24 10.03 -7.69
CA HIS A 118 -4.27 9.00 -7.75
C HIS A 118 -5.17 9.06 -6.50
N LEU A 119 -4.57 9.11 -5.30
CA LEU A 119 -5.33 9.18 -4.05
C LEU A 119 -6.23 10.42 -3.97
N ALA A 120 -5.80 11.56 -4.49
CA ALA A 120 -6.61 12.78 -4.50
C ALA A 120 -7.82 12.69 -5.46
N LYS A 121 -7.76 11.81 -6.46
CA LYS A 121 -8.84 11.60 -7.44
C LYS A 121 -9.76 10.43 -7.10
N THR A 122 -9.39 9.60 -6.11
CA THR A 122 -10.15 8.39 -5.78
C THR A 122 -10.99 8.60 -4.52
N HIS A 123 -12.29 8.36 -4.65
CA HIS A 123 -13.25 8.46 -3.56
C HIS A 123 -14.18 7.26 -3.63
N HIS A 124 -13.88 6.21 -2.85
CA HIS A 124 -14.62 4.96 -2.88
C HIS A 124 -14.56 4.27 -1.51
N PRO A 125 -15.63 3.61 -1.03
CA PRO A 125 -15.64 2.92 0.26
C PRO A 125 -14.60 1.79 0.38
N ASN A 126 -14.12 1.26 -0.75
CA ASN A 126 -13.10 0.20 -0.81
C ASN A 126 -11.71 0.68 -1.28
N ILE A 127 -11.45 1.98 -1.18
CA ILE A 127 -10.13 2.57 -1.44
C ILE A 127 -9.73 3.40 -0.22
N ILE A 128 -8.45 3.33 0.16
CA ILE A 128 -7.94 4.10 1.28
C ILE A 128 -8.12 5.60 1.03
N LYS A 129 -8.73 6.31 1.99
CA LYS A 129 -8.96 7.74 1.86
C LYS A 129 -7.70 8.55 2.19
N LEU A 130 -7.36 9.49 1.32
CA LEU A 130 -6.44 10.59 1.61
C LEU A 130 -7.21 11.73 2.28
N TYR A 131 -6.72 12.19 3.43
CA TYR A 131 -7.25 13.37 4.11
C TYR A 131 -6.42 14.62 3.82
N GLY A 132 -5.12 14.46 3.59
CA GLY A 132 -4.23 15.59 3.43
C GLY A 132 -2.76 15.20 3.37
N THR A 133 -1.91 16.21 3.45
CA THR A 133 -0.48 16.07 3.69
C THR A 133 -0.10 16.63 5.05
N SER A 134 1.09 16.30 5.51
CA SER A 134 1.76 16.92 6.65
C SER A 134 3.26 16.93 6.37
N ARG A 135 4.05 17.55 7.24
CA ARG A 135 5.51 17.46 7.20
C ARG A 135 6.07 16.76 8.42
N ASP A 136 7.12 15.98 8.21
CA ASP A 136 7.96 15.44 9.28
C ASP A 136 8.74 16.60 9.92
N PRO A 137 8.66 16.81 11.24
CA PRO A 137 9.29 17.96 11.88
C PRO A 137 10.82 17.87 11.95
N LEU A 138 11.40 16.66 11.87
CA LEU A 138 12.85 16.46 11.94
C LEU A 138 13.51 16.61 10.57
N THR A 139 12.87 16.09 9.53
CA THR A 139 13.45 15.99 8.18
C THR A 139 12.84 16.98 7.19
N GLY A 140 11.72 17.63 7.54
CA GLY A 140 10.92 18.46 6.62
C GLY A 140 10.23 17.69 5.50
N GLY A 141 10.37 16.35 5.49
CA GLY A 141 9.86 15.47 4.46
C GLY A 141 8.33 15.40 4.44
N PHE A 142 7.76 15.17 3.26
CA PHE A 142 6.31 15.06 3.11
C PHE A 142 5.78 13.75 3.71
N MET A 143 4.65 13.87 4.41
CA MET A 143 3.86 12.77 4.93
C MET A 143 2.47 12.79 4.29
N LEU A 144 1.93 11.61 3.97
CA LEU A 144 0.52 11.48 3.61
C LEU A 144 -0.30 11.24 4.88
N VAL A 145 -1.38 12.02 5.04
CA VAL A 145 -2.37 11.84 6.10
C VAL A 145 -3.51 11.00 5.54
N LEU A 146 -3.51 9.71 5.89
CA LEU A 146 -4.42 8.70 5.36
C LEU A 146 -5.43 8.25 6.42
N GLN A 147 -6.51 7.61 5.95
CA GLN A 147 -7.39 6.83 6.80
C GLN A 147 -6.62 5.78 7.58
N PHE A 148 -6.87 5.72 8.89
CA PHE A 148 -6.39 4.63 9.72
C PHE A 148 -7.30 3.41 9.54
N ALA A 149 -6.72 2.29 9.11
CA ALA A 149 -7.40 1.01 9.01
C ALA A 149 -7.04 0.14 10.23
N ASN A 150 -8.03 -0.21 11.05
CA ASN A 150 -7.80 -0.81 12.37
C ASN A 150 -7.59 -2.33 12.37
N GLY A 151 -7.77 -3.02 11.24
CA GLY A 151 -7.61 -4.46 11.10
C GLY A 151 -6.28 -4.90 10.49
N GLY A 152 -5.33 -3.96 10.30
CA GLY A 152 -4.05 -4.24 9.66
C GLY A 152 -4.16 -4.52 8.16
N THR A 153 -3.15 -5.18 7.60
CA THR A 153 -3.17 -5.66 6.22
C THR A 153 -4.01 -6.94 6.09
N LEU A 154 -4.52 -7.24 4.89
CA LEU A 154 -5.19 -8.51 4.61
C LEU A 154 -4.25 -9.69 4.88
N ARG A 155 -2.95 -9.52 4.64
CA ARG A 155 -1.91 -10.52 4.98
C ARG A 155 -1.97 -10.92 6.45
N GLU A 156 -1.91 -9.93 7.35
CA GLU A 156 -1.98 -10.14 8.80
C GLU A 156 -3.35 -10.63 9.22
N TYR A 157 -4.42 -10.07 8.63
CA TYR A 157 -5.79 -10.48 8.89
C TYR A 157 -6.01 -11.98 8.63
N LEU A 158 -5.52 -12.48 7.49
CA LEU A 158 -5.59 -13.90 7.17
C LEU A 158 -4.71 -14.73 8.10
N GLN A 159 -3.53 -14.26 8.46
CA GLN A 159 -2.63 -14.93 9.42
C GLN A 159 -3.25 -15.07 10.82
N ASN A 160 -4.07 -14.11 11.24
CA ASN A 160 -4.77 -14.15 12.53
C ASN A 160 -5.99 -15.11 12.54
N LYS A 161 -6.37 -15.71 11.40
CA LYS A 161 -7.43 -16.72 11.31
C LYS A 161 -6.91 -18.16 11.48
N HIS A 162 -5.62 -18.31 11.78
CA HIS A 162 -5.00 -19.61 12.02
C HIS A 162 -5.11 -19.98 13.49
N SER A 163 -5.54 -21.21 13.77
CA SER A 163 -5.57 -21.78 15.12
C SER A 163 -5.07 -23.21 15.04
N ASN A 164 -3.98 -23.52 15.77
CA ASN A 164 -3.34 -24.84 15.75
C ASN A 164 -3.12 -25.37 14.31
N GLU A 165 -2.50 -24.54 13.45
CA GLU A 165 -2.17 -24.86 12.05
C GLU A 165 -3.37 -25.06 11.10
N LEU A 166 -4.59 -24.88 11.60
CA LEU A 166 -5.81 -24.85 10.80
C LEU A 166 -6.17 -23.40 10.48
N PHE A 167 -6.12 -23.04 9.20
CA PHE A 167 -6.78 -21.84 8.71
C PHE A 167 -8.28 -22.09 8.61
N LYS A 168 -9.09 -21.15 9.10
CA LYS A 168 -10.56 -21.22 8.98
C LYS A 168 -11.16 -19.83 8.80
N ILE A 169 -11.94 -19.64 7.73
CA ILE A 169 -12.68 -18.40 7.45
C ILE A 169 -14.13 -18.70 7.08
N LYS A 170 -15.07 -17.85 7.50
CA LYS A 170 -16.48 -17.95 7.09
C LYS A 170 -16.60 -17.63 5.61
N TRP A 171 -17.38 -18.41 4.85
CA TRP A 171 -17.58 -18.16 3.42
C TRP A 171 -18.12 -16.75 3.13
N ALA A 172 -19.13 -16.32 3.90
CA ALA A 172 -19.72 -14.99 3.78
C ALA A 172 -18.70 -13.87 4.01
N GLU A 173 -17.74 -14.09 4.92
CA GLU A 173 -16.66 -13.13 5.17
C GLU A 173 -15.68 -13.08 4.00
N LEU A 174 -15.26 -14.25 3.49
CA LEU A 174 -14.36 -14.39 2.36
C LEU A 174 -14.94 -13.72 1.10
N ILE A 175 -16.19 -14.07 0.74
CA ILE A 175 -16.85 -13.52 -0.45
C ILE A 175 -17.06 -12.02 -0.32
N ARG A 176 -17.40 -11.53 0.88
CA ARG A 176 -17.50 -10.08 1.12
C ARG A 176 -16.17 -9.38 0.86
N ILE A 177 -15.06 -9.91 1.38
CA ILE A 177 -13.71 -9.35 1.15
C ILE A 177 -13.38 -9.38 -0.36
N ALA A 178 -13.65 -10.49 -1.04
CA ALA A 178 -13.41 -10.62 -2.49
C ALA A 178 -14.21 -9.57 -3.28
N LYS A 179 -15.50 -9.40 -2.98
CA LYS A 179 -16.37 -8.39 -3.60
C LYS A 179 -15.86 -6.97 -3.34
N GLU A 180 -15.53 -6.64 -2.10
CA GLU A 180 -15.03 -5.32 -1.71
C GLU A 180 -13.72 -4.95 -2.42
N ILE A 181 -12.77 -5.89 -2.54
CA ILE A 181 -11.53 -5.66 -3.32
C ILE A 181 -11.87 -5.46 -4.80
N THR A 182 -12.77 -6.27 -5.34
CA THR A 182 -13.13 -6.23 -6.77
C THR A 182 -13.87 -4.93 -7.10
N ASP A 183 -14.73 -4.46 -6.21
CA ASP A 183 -15.49 -3.22 -6.37
C ASP A 183 -14.58 -1.98 -6.32
N GLY A 184 -13.63 -1.97 -5.37
CA GLY A 184 -12.56 -0.97 -5.36
C GLY A 184 -11.71 -0.98 -6.64
N LEU A 185 -11.37 -2.16 -7.15
CA LEU A 185 -10.62 -2.29 -8.39
C LEU A 185 -11.44 -1.84 -9.61
N ASN A 186 -12.74 -2.14 -9.62
CA ASN A 186 -13.64 -1.73 -10.69
C ASN A 186 -13.74 -0.20 -10.77
N TYR A 187 -13.88 0.45 -9.61
CA TYR A 187 -13.83 1.91 -9.51
C TYR A 187 -12.52 2.45 -10.08
N LEU A 188 -11.36 1.89 -9.72
CA LEU A 188 -10.07 2.33 -10.26
C LEU A 188 -10.01 2.18 -11.79
N HIS A 189 -10.45 1.04 -12.31
CA HIS A 189 -10.47 0.78 -13.75
C HIS A 189 -11.43 1.71 -14.48
N SER A 190 -12.58 2.07 -13.89
CA SER A 190 -13.50 3.07 -14.46
C SER A 190 -12.87 4.47 -14.56
N LYS A 191 -11.91 4.77 -13.68
CA LYS A 191 -11.11 6.01 -13.71
C LYS A 191 -9.83 5.88 -14.53
N ASN A 192 -9.66 4.79 -15.29
CA ASN A 192 -8.47 4.47 -16.07
C ASN A 192 -7.17 4.41 -15.26
N ILE A 193 -7.28 4.08 -13.97
CA ILE A 193 -6.14 3.85 -13.07
C ILE A 193 -5.88 2.34 -13.01
N ILE A 194 -4.64 1.94 -13.29
CA ILE A 194 -4.16 0.56 -13.14
C ILE A 194 -3.28 0.50 -11.89
N HIS A 195 -3.57 -0.43 -10.97
CA HIS A 195 -2.91 -0.50 -9.68
C HIS A 195 -1.46 -0.99 -9.78
N LEU A 196 -1.25 -2.09 -10.52
CA LEU A 196 0.03 -2.76 -10.82
C LEU A 196 0.79 -3.40 -9.64
N ASP A 197 0.35 -3.16 -8.40
CA ASP A 197 0.90 -3.78 -7.18
C ASP A 197 -0.19 -4.34 -6.24
N LEU A 198 -1.22 -4.95 -6.82
CA LEU A 198 -2.34 -5.47 -6.03
C LEU A 198 -1.93 -6.78 -5.33
N HIS A 199 -1.84 -6.76 -4.00
CA HIS A 199 -1.50 -7.94 -3.20
C HIS A 199 -1.95 -7.76 -1.74
N SER A 200 -1.96 -8.82 -0.93
CA SER A 200 -2.55 -8.78 0.42
C SER A 200 -1.87 -7.84 1.42
N LYS A 201 -0.63 -7.39 1.18
CA LYS A 201 -0.01 -6.31 1.99
C LYS A 201 -0.50 -4.90 1.61
N ASN A 202 -1.10 -4.74 0.44
CA ASN A 202 -1.66 -3.50 -0.11
C ASN A 202 -3.19 -3.48 -0.04
N ILE A 203 -3.80 -4.50 0.57
CA ILE A 203 -5.19 -4.47 1.00
C ILE A 203 -5.20 -4.27 2.51
N LEU A 204 -5.90 -3.25 2.99
CA LEU A 204 -6.08 -2.96 4.41
C LEU A 204 -7.48 -3.38 4.86
N ILE A 205 -7.61 -3.79 6.12
CA ILE A 205 -8.90 -4.12 6.73
C ILE A 205 -9.29 -3.02 7.71
N ASN A 206 -10.50 -2.49 7.56
CA ASN A 206 -11.06 -1.47 8.44
C ASN A 206 -12.48 -1.84 8.86
N ASN A 207 -12.68 -2.19 10.13
CA ASN A 207 -13.95 -2.69 10.65
C ASN A 207 -14.53 -3.84 9.79
N GLY A 208 -13.65 -4.78 9.41
CA GLY A 208 -13.98 -5.89 8.52
C GLY A 208 -13.96 -5.55 7.03
N LYS A 209 -14.09 -4.28 6.62
CA LYS A 209 -14.12 -3.88 5.20
C LYS A 209 -12.73 -3.84 4.59
N ALA A 210 -12.58 -4.35 3.37
CA ALA A 210 -11.34 -4.29 2.59
C ALA A 210 -11.19 -2.93 1.88
N LEU A 211 -9.99 -2.37 1.95
CA LEU A 211 -9.58 -1.12 1.33
C LEU A 211 -8.33 -1.35 0.49
N ILE A 212 -8.35 -1.00 -0.79
CA ILE A 212 -7.15 -0.97 -1.64
C ILE A 212 -6.29 0.22 -1.22
N ALA A 213 -4.99 0.00 -1.05
CA ALA A 213 -4.00 0.99 -0.64
C ALA A 213 -2.69 0.86 -1.44
N ASP A 214 -1.82 1.85 -1.27
CA ASP A 214 -0.50 1.99 -1.91
C ASP A 214 -0.53 2.11 -3.44
N PHE A 215 -0.59 3.37 -3.90
CA PHE A 215 -0.61 3.72 -5.32
C PHE A 215 0.78 4.04 -5.88
N GLY A 216 1.86 3.67 -5.17
CA GLY A 216 3.23 4.08 -5.45
C GLY A 216 3.74 3.73 -6.85
N ILE A 217 3.19 2.70 -7.49
CA ILE A 217 3.53 2.32 -8.88
C ILE A 217 2.33 2.33 -9.83
N SER A 218 1.18 2.79 -9.37
CA SER A 218 -0.02 2.88 -10.20
C SER A 218 0.17 3.85 -11.35
N LYS A 219 -0.54 3.60 -12.46
CA LYS A 219 -0.44 4.38 -13.70
C LYS A 219 -1.81 4.69 -14.27
N ASN A 220 -1.95 5.84 -14.92
CA ASN A 220 -3.05 6.06 -15.85
C ASN A 220 -2.74 5.30 -17.14
N LEU A 221 -3.77 4.82 -17.82
CA LEU A 221 -3.63 4.21 -19.15
C LEU A 221 -2.92 5.13 -20.16
N ASP A 222 -3.10 6.44 -20.03
CA ASP A 222 -2.51 7.44 -20.94
C ASP A 222 -1.04 7.78 -20.61
N ASP A 223 -0.56 7.41 -19.41
CA ASP A 223 0.78 7.74 -18.89
C ASP A 223 1.82 6.61 -19.15
N ILE A 224 1.55 5.65 -20.05
CA ILE A 224 2.44 4.49 -20.31
C ILE A 224 3.70 4.91 -21.08
N THR A 225 4.60 5.62 -20.40
CA THR A 225 6.00 5.79 -20.78
C THR A 225 6.87 4.81 -19.99
N SER A 226 7.83 4.21 -20.69
CA SER A 226 8.65 3.07 -20.30
C SER A 226 9.83 3.49 -19.41
N SER A 227 9.67 3.58 -18.09
CA SER A 227 10.83 3.89 -17.22
C SER A 227 10.85 3.16 -15.86
N SER A 228 11.28 1.90 -15.85
CA SER A 228 12.05 1.31 -14.73
C SER A 228 12.69 -0.02 -15.09
N THR A 229 13.98 -0.20 -14.78
CA THR A 229 14.82 -1.38 -15.06
C THR A 229 14.66 -2.56 -14.08
N THR A 230 13.93 -2.39 -12.98
CA THR A 230 13.72 -3.45 -11.97
C THR A 230 12.31 -4.00 -12.06
N THR A 231 12.13 -5.32 -11.91
CA THR A 231 10.82 -5.96 -11.70
C THR A 231 10.13 -5.28 -10.52
N GLN A 232 9.05 -4.55 -10.79
CA GLN A 232 8.26 -3.87 -9.77
C GLN A 232 7.06 -4.75 -9.38
N GLY A 233 6.82 -4.85 -8.08
CA GLY A 233 5.72 -5.60 -7.48
C GLY A 233 6.16 -6.95 -6.91
N VAL A 234 5.24 -7.62 -6.22
CA VAL A 234 5.50 -8.93 -5.60
C VAL A 234 5.35 -10.03 -6.66
N VAL A 235 6.46 -10.73 -6.99
CA VAL A 235 6.57 -11.72 -8.09
C VAL A 235 5.34 -12.62 -8.24
N ALA A 236 4.81 -13.16 -7.15
CA ALA A 236 3.68 -14.09 -7.18
C ALA A 236 2.34 -13.48 -7.66
N TYR A 237 2.20 -12.16 -7.62
CA TYR A 237 1.03 -11.41 -8.07
C TYR A 237 1.27 -10.71 -9.40
N THR A 238 2.49 -10.78 -9.93
CA THR A 238 2.89 -10.07 -11.13
C THR A 238 2.47 -10.85 -12.38
N ASP A 239 1.91 -10.14 -13.36
CA ASP A 239 1.49 -10.70 -14.65
C ASP A 239 2.62 -11.53 -15.30
N PRO A 240 2.39 -12.81 -15.65
CA PRO A 240 3.40 -13.70 -16.22
C PRO A 240 4.00 -13.13 -17.50
N GLN A 241 3.20 -12.46 -18.34
CA GLN A 241 3.70 -11.85 -19.58
C GLN A 241 4.69 -10.72 -19.31
N TYR A 242 4.54 -10.00 -18.19
CA TYR A 242 5.49 -8.99 -17.77
C TYR A 242 6.76 -9.60 -17.17
N LEU A 243 6.65 -10.74 -16.46
CA LEU A 243 7.81 -11.45 -15.94
C LEU A 243 8.67 -12.03 -17.06
N LEU A 244 8.05 -12.54 -18.13
CA LEU A 244 8.72 -13.14 -19.29
C LEU A 244 9.33 -12.09 -20.23
N ASN A 245 8.55 -11.06 -20.59
CA ASN A 245 8.93 -10.12 -21.64
C ASN A 245 9.41 -8.76 -21.10
N GLY A 246 9.44 -8.58 -19.77
CA GLY A 246 9.85 -7.35 -19.13
C GLY A 246 9.07 -6.13 -19.65
N LYS A 247 9.80 -5.12 -20.14
CA LYS A 247 9.21 -3.84 -20.58
C LYS A 247 8.49 -3.90 -21.91
N GLU A 248 8.73 -4.93 -22.72
CA GLU A 248 8.09 -5.09 -24.02
C GLU A 248 6.59 -5.38 -23.84
N PHE A 249 6.23 -6.06 -22.75
CA PHE A 249 4.85 -6.22 -22.35
C PHE A 249 4.31 -5.00 -21.58
N LYS A 250 3.39 -4.28 -22.22
CA LYS A 250 2.66 -3.17 -21.58
C LYS A 250 1.57 -3.71 -20.65
N ARG A 251 1.87 -3.72 -19.35
CA ARG A 251 0.89 -4.02 -18.31
C ARG A 251 -0.34 -3.12 -18.41
N ASN A 252 -1.52 -3.69 -18.21
CA ASN A 252 -2.82 -3.04 -18.38
C ASN A 252 -3.81 -3.50 -17.31
N LYS A 253 -5.11 -3.17 -17.46
CA LYS A 253 -6.18 -3.60 -16.53
C LYS A 253 -6.21 -5.13 -16.31
N LYS A 254 -5.88 -5.94 -17.33
CA LYS A 254 -5.80 -7.41 -17.20
C LYS A 254 -4.64 -7.88 -16.32
N SER A 255 -3.59 -7.06 -16.15
CA SER A 255 -2.51 -7.35 -15.20
C SER A 255 -3.00 -7.26 -13.75
N ASP A 256 -3.86 -6.28 -13.43
CA ASP A 256 -4.50 -6.23 -12.11
C ASP A 256 -5.47 -7.41 -11.90
N VAL A 257 -6.18 -7.85 -12.95
CA VAL A 257 -7.06 -9.03 -12.88
C VAL A 257 -6.27 -10.30 -12.53
N TYR A 258 -5.04 -10.45 -13.05
CA TYR A 258 -4.17 -11.56 -12.65
C TYR A 258 -3.88 -11.52 -11.15
N SER A 259 -3.46 -10.35 -10.64
CA SER A 259 -3.19 -10.14 -9.23
C SER A 259 -4.42 -10.40 -8.34
N LEU A 260 -5.61 -10.02 -8.82
CA LEU A 260 -6.89 -10.28 -8.16
C LEU A 260 -7.19 -11.78 -8.07
N GLY A 261 -6.93 -12.55 -9.14
CA GLY A 261 -7.04 -14.02 -9.10
C GLY A 261 -6.14 -14.65 -8.05
N VAL A 262 -4.90 -14.15 -7.91
CA VAL A 262 -3.97 -14.62 -6.86
C VAL A 262 -4.51 -14.30 -5.46
N LEU A 263 -5.08 -13.11 -5.26
CA LEU A 263 -5.74 -12.73 -4.01
C LEU A 263 -6.92 -13.65 -3.68
N PHE A 264 -7.75 -14.01 -4.66
CA PHE A 264 -8.88 -14.90 -4.44
C PHE A 264 -8.47 -16.29 -3.97
N TRP A 265 -7.38 -16.84 -4.54
CA TRP A 265 -6.78 -18.08 -4.05
C TRP A 265 -6.20 -17.92 -2.64
N GLU A 266 -5.52 -16.81 -2.37
CA GLU A 266 -4.96 -16.54 -1.06
C GLU A 266 -6.03 -16.43 0.05
N LEU A 267 -7.20 -15.89 -0.29
CA LEU A 267 -8.34 -15.85 0.64
C LEU A 267 -8.79 -17.25 1.06
N THR A 268 -8.67 -18.27 0.20
CA THR A 268 -9.05 -19.65 0.53
C THR A 268 -7.92 -20.40 1.21
N SER A 269 -6.67 -20.12 0.86
CA SER A 269 -5.50 -20.81 1.42
C SER A 269 -5.08 -20.28 2.79
N GLY A 270 -5.33 -19.00 3.05
CA GLY A 270 -4.89 -18.31 4.25
C GLY A 270 -3.37 -18.10 4.34
N VAL A 271 -2.61 -18.41 3.28
CA VAL A 271 -1.15 -18.36 3.25
C VAL A 271 -0.64 -17.63 2.00
N PRO A 272 0.59 -17.06 2.04
CA PRO A 272 1.17 -16.42 0.86
C PRO A 272 1.25 -17.36 -0.36
N PRO A 273 1.00 -16.84 -1.57
CA PRO A 273 1.24 -17.60 -2.79
C PRO A 273 2.71 -18.00 -2.86
N PHE A 274 2.93 -19.28 -3.20
CA PHE A 274 4.24 -19.92 -3.18
C PHE A 274 5.03 -19.67 -1.88
N ARG A 275 4.39 -19.75 -0.70
CA ARG A 275 4.95 -19.39 0.63
C ARG A 275 6.41 -19.82 0.84
N ASN A 276 6.78 -21.02 0.39
CA ASN A 276 8.07 -21.64 0.69
C ASN A 276 9.12 -21.46 -0.43
N LEU A 277 8.80 -20.70 -1.48
CA LEU A 277 9.72 -20.48 -2.60
C LEU A 277 10.44 -19.14 -2.48
N THR A 278 11.67 -19.09 -3.00
CA THR A 278 12.39 -17.82 -3.22
C THR A 278 11.78 -17.06 -4.40
N SER A 279 12.04 -15.76 -4.53
CA SER A 279 11.51 -14.96 -5.65
C SER A 279 11.89 -15.52 -7.02
N MET A 280 13.12 -16.04 -7.17
CA MET A 280 13.57 -16.67 -8.42
C MET A 280 12.80 -17.96 -8.70
N LYS A 281 12.61 -18.83 -7.70
CA LYS A 281 11.82 -20.07 -7.85
C LYS A 281 10.35 -19.77 -8.19
N LYS A 282 9.75 -18.74 -7.57
CA LYS A 282 8.39 -18.28 -7.91
C LYS A 282 8.29 -17.86 -9.38
N MET A 283 9.26 -17.09 -9.85
CA MET A 283 9.30 -16.64 -11.24
C MET A 283 9.39 -17.82 -12.20
N LEU A 284 10.21 -18.83 -11.90
CA LEU A 284 10.33 -20.05 -12.70
C LEU A 284 9.01 -20.85 -12.74
N GLU A 285 8.36 -21.06 -11.61
CA GLU A 285 7.05 -21.74 -11.57
C GLU A 285 6.02 -21.01 -12.44
N ILE A 286 5.93 -19.68 -12.29
CA ILE A 286 4.97 -18.86 -13.03
C ILE A 286 5.30 -18.83 -14.53
N ALA A 287 6.58 -18.77 -14.90
CA ALA A 287 7.05 -18.85 -16.28
C ALA A 287 6.67 -20.17 -16.95
N ASN A 288 6.68 -21.27 -16.18
CA ASN A 288 6.24 -22.60 -16.62
C ASN A 288 4.72 -22.79 -16.53
N ASN A 289 3.94 -21.72 -16.33
CA ASN A 289 2.49 -21.76 -16.18
C ASN A 289 2.00 -22.60 -14.97
N ASN A 290 2.86 -22.85 -13.99
CA ASN A 290 2.49 -23.56 -12.76
C ASN A 290 1.87 -22.58 -11.77
N ARG A 291 0.77 -23.00 -11.14
CA ARG A 291 0.07 -22.27 -10.08
C ARG A 291 -0.20 -23.14 -8.88
N GLU A 292 -0.69 -22.52 -7.80
CA GLU A 292 -1.07 -23.19 -6.57
C GLU A 292 -2.16 -24.23 -6.77
N LYS A 293 -2.17 -25.28 -5.93
CA LYS A 293 -3.25 -26.27 -5.94
C LYS A 293 -4.51 -25.65 -5.34
N ILE A 294 -5.67 -26.05 -5.84
CA ILE A 294 -6.97 -25.66 -5.25
C ILE A 294 -7.07 -26.26 -3.85
N ILE A 295 -7.45 -25.42 -2.88
CA ILE A 295 -7.68 -25.85 -1.50
C ILE A 295 -8.94 -26.70 -1.43
N THR A 296 -8.85 -27.90 -0.85
CA THR A 296 -9.97 -28.82 -0.67
C THR A 296 -11.15 -28.12 0.02
N GLY A 297 -12.35 -28.29 -0.53
CA GLY A 297 -13.56 -27.64 -0.02
C GLY A 297 -13.81 -26.23 -0.57
N THR A 298 -12.92 -25.69 -1.41
CA THR A 298 -13.22 -24.48 -2.20
C THR A 298 -14.34 -24.78 -3.20
N PRO A 299 -15.42 -23.98 -3.26
CA PRO A 299 -16.48 -24.15 -4.25
C PRO A 299 -15.94 -24.09 -5.67
N LYS A 300 -16.35 -25.04 -6.52
CA LYS A 300 -15.85 -25.17 -7.89
C LYS A 300 -16.01 -23.89 -8.72
N ASN A 301 -17.16 -23.21 -8.59
CA ASN A 301 -17.40 -21.98 -9.32
C ASN A 301 -16.45 -20.85 -8.90
N TYR A 302 -16.08 -20.77 -7.62
CA TYR A 302 -15.11 -19.79 -7.13
C TYR A 302 -13.68 -20.14 -7.53
N SER A 303 -13.30 -21.43 -7.50
CA SER A 303 -11.98 -21.83 -7.98
C SER A 303 -11.81 -21.60 -9.48
N SER A 304 -12.80 -21.97 -10.28
CA SER A 304 -12.80 -21.69 -11.72
C SER A 304 -12.75 -20.19 -12.01
N LEU A 305 -13.37 -19.34 -11.19
CA LEU A 305 -13.28 -17.88 -11.34
C LEU A 305 -11.84 -17.38 -11.15
N PHE A 306 -11.18 -17.74 -10.04
CA PHE A 306 -9.80 -17.28 -9.82
C PHE A 306 -8.81 -17.90 -10.80
N GLU A 307 -9.10 -19.11 -11.29
CA GLU A 307 -8.28 -19.77 -12.32
C GLU A 307 -8.33 -19.04 -13.66
N ARG A 308 -9.51 -18.55 -14.07
CA ARG A 308 -9.61 -17.69 -15.26
C ARG A 308 -8.93 -16.34 -15.04
N CYS A 309 -9.06 -15.75 -13.84
CA CYS A 309 -8.45 -14.47 -13.51
C CYS A 309 -6.91 -14.51 -13.62
N TRP A 310 -6.28 -15.59 -13.16
CA TRP A 310 -4.83 -15.73 -13.17
C TRP A 310 -4.27 -16.46 -14.42
N SER A 311 -5.04 -16.54 -15.51
CA SER A 311 -4.58 -17.17 -16.76
C SER A 311 -3.29 -16.49 -17.27
N SER A 312 -2.37 -17.28 -17.83
CA SER A 312 -1.16 -16.75 -18.47
C SER A 312 -1.44 -15.96 -19.73
N ASP A 313 -2.54 -16.23 -20.43
CA ASP A 313 -3.05 -15.41 -21.53
C ASP A 313 -3.98 -14.29 -20.98
N PRO A 314 -3.60 -13.00 -21.08
CA PRO A 314 -4.42 -11.88 -20.65
C PRO A 314 -5.81 -11.79 -21.31
N ASN A 315 -5.98 -12.37 -22.50
CA ASN A 315 -7.24 -12.35 -23.23
C ASN A 315 -8.28 -13.29 -22.62
N GLN A 316 -7.85 -14.38 -21.99
CA GLN A 316 -8.74 -15.31 -21.27
C GLN A 316 -9.25 -14.76 -19.93
N ARG A 317 -8.62 -13.70 -19.41
CA ARG A 317 -8.98 -13.13 -18.12
C ARG A 317 -10.31 -12.35 -18.24
N PRO A 318 -11.29 -12.57 -17.36
CA PRO A 318 -12.55 -11.81 -17.38
C PRO A 318 -12.31 -10.32 -17.09
N THR A 319 -13.29 -9.48 -17.43
CA THR A 319 -13.30 -8.08 -17.00
C THR A 319 -13.75 -7.98 -15.54
N VAL A 320 -13.36 -6.92 -14.85
CA VAL A 320 -13.70 -6.73 -13.43
C VAL A 320 -15.21 -6.69 -13.20
N ASP A 321 -15.98 -6.06 -14.09
CA ASP A 321 -17.45 -6.08 -14.03
C ASP A 321 -18.04 -7.49 -14.07
N LYS A 322 -17.50 -8.37 -14.94
CA LYS A 322 -17.94 -9.78 -15.02
C LYS A 322 -17.60 -10.53 -13.73
N ILE A 323 -16.42 -10.27 -13.16
CA ILE A 323 -15.99 -10.87 -11.88
C ILE A 323 -16.95 -10.45 -10.76
N LEU A 324 -17.36 -9.18 -10.68
CA LEU A 324 -18.33 -8.72 -9.67
C LEU A 324 -19.65 -9.46 -9.76
N VAL A 325 -20.21 -9.57 -10.97
CA VAL A 325 -21.48 -10.30 -11.20
C VAL A 325 -21.36 -11.77 -10.78
N GLU A 326 -20.24 -12.42 -11.09
CA GLU A 326 -20.01 -13.81 -10.65
C GLU A 326 -19.90 -13.91 -9.12
N LEU A 327 -19.18 -13.01 -8.46
CA LEU A 327 -19.07 -12.99 -6.99
C LEU A 327 -20.43 -12.73 -6.30
N GLU A 328 -21.30 -11.93 -6.90
CA GLU A 328 -22.66 -11.71 -6.41
C GLU A 328 -23.49 -12.98 -6.45
N LYS A 329 -23.46 -13.73 -7.56
CA LYS A 329 -24.14 -15.03 -7.66
C LYS A 329 -23.62 -16.02 -6.62
N LEU A 330 -22.29 -16.10 -6.47
CA LEU A 330 -21.64 -16.96 -5.47
C LEU A 330 -22.03 -16.61 -4.03
N SER A 331 -22.35 -15.33 -3.76
CA SER A 331 -22.81 -14.89 -2.44
C SER A 331 -24.23 -15.36 -2.09
N LEU A 332 -25.05 -15.66 -3.10
CA LEU A 332 -26.45 -16.09 -2.94
C LEU A 332 -26.61 -17.61 -3.00
N GLU A 333 -25.85 -18.29 -3.87
CA GLU A 333 -26.07 -19.69 -4.22
C GLU A 333 -25.36 -20.69 -3.29
N ILE A 334 -24.23 -20.30 -2.68
CA ILE A 334 -23.36 -21.24 -1.99
C ILE A 334 -23.70 -21.35 -0.50
N LYS A 335 -24.09 -22.58 -0.08
CA LYS A 335 -24.39 -22.93 1.31
C LYS A 335 -23.15 -23.29 2.16
N VAL A 336 -21.95 -23.19 1.61
CA VAL A 336 -20.71 -23.45 2.36
C VAL A 336 -20.60 -22.48 3.53
N LYS A 337 -20.43 -23.00 4.74
CA LYS A 337 -20.31 -22.17 5.96
C LYS A 337 -18.89 -21.66 6.17
N PHE A 338 -17.89 -22.52 5.92
CA PHE A 338 -16.48 -22.22 6.18
C PHE A 338 -15.58 -22.80 5.10
N ILE A 339 -14.51 -22.08 4.78
CA ILE A 339 -13.33 -22.62 4.11
C ILE A 339 -12.30 -22.96 5.19
N LYS A 340 -11.64 -24.11 5.02
CA LYS A 340 -10.60 -24.61 5.92
C LYS A 340 -9.39 -25.05 5.11
N ASN A 341 -8.20 -24.81 5.64
CA ASN A 341 -6.95 -25.30 5.05
C ASN A 341 -6.02 -25.79 6.16
N ASN A 342 -5.50 -27.01 6.05
CA ASN A 342 -4.46 -27.52 6.94
C ASN A 342 -3.09 -27.19 6.34
N ILE A 343 -2.35 -26.32 7.00
CA ILE A 343 -1.10 -25.76 6.47
C ILE A 343 -0.02 -26.83 6.33
N GLN A 344 -0.01 -27.89 7.16
CA GLN A 344 0.96 -28.98 7.05
C GLN A 344 0.92 -29.66 5.67
N ASN A 345 -0.28 -29.81 5.10
CA ASN A 345 -0.46 -30.41 3.77
C ASN A 345 -0.15 -29.43 2.63
N SER A 346 -0.15 -28.11 2.89
CA SER A 346 0.26 -27.11 1.90
C SER A 346 1.77 -27.08 1.64
N ASN A 347 2.56 -27.73 2.51
CA ASN A 347 4.02 -27.84 2.41
C ASN A 347 4.50 -29.03 1.56
N LYS A 348 3.63 -30.00 1.26
CA LYS A 348 4.00 -31.17 0.44
C LYS A 348 3.61 -30.91 -1.01
N ARG A 349 4.55 -30.41 -1.81
CA ARG A 349 4.50 -30.61 -3.26
C ARG A 349 5.44 -31.77 -3.60
N PHE A 350 4.83 -32.79 -4.22
CA PHE A 350 5.50 -33.73 -5.10
C PHE A 350 6.05 -32.99 -6.31
#